data_AF-A0A358AS53-F1
#
_entry.id   AF-A0A358AS53-F1
#
_cell.length_a   1.000
_cell.length_b   1.000
_cell.length_c   1.000
_cell.angle_alpha   90.00
_cell.angle_beta   90.00
_cell.angle_gamma   90.00
#
_symmetry.space_group_name_H-M   'P 1'
#
loop_
_entity.id
_entity.type
_entity.pdbx_description
1 polymer ?
#
loop_
_entity_poly.entity_id
_entity_poly.type
_entity_poly.pdbx_seq_one_letter_code
_entity_poly.pdbx_strand_id
1 'polypeptide(L)' 'EAAPEVQKATTLHRLHEARDVGAECIVTACPYCEQAFSTTKGQSGRDDVKKMEVLDIVDLAYESAGLNA' A
#
# COMPACT_ATOMS: atom_id res chain seq x y z
N GLU A 1 5.65 21.36 -7.54
CA GLU A 1 5.63 20.65 -8.84
C GLU A 1 5.35 19.17 -8.61
N ALA A 2 4.66 18.52 -9.54
CA ALA A 2 4.47 17.07 -9.49
C ALA A 2 5.72 16.40 -10.10
N ALA A 3 6.38 15.54 -9.32
CA ALA A 3 7.55 14.76 -9.71
C ALA A 3 7.14 13.27 -9.73
N PRO A 4 6.53 12.77 -10.83
CA PRO A 4 5.91 11.44 -10.86
C PRO A 4 6.90 10.30 -10.59
N GLU A 5 8.15 10.45 -11.03
CA GLU A 5 9.25 9.52 -10.77
C GLU A 5 9.62 9.47 -9.28
N VAL A 6 9.64 10.62 -8.61
CA VAL A 6 9.91 10.71 -7.16
C VAL A 6 8.78 10.06 -6.38
N GLN A 7 7.52 10.31 -6.78
CA GLN A 7 6.37 9.65 -6.18
C GLN A 7 6.50 8.13 -6.31
N LYS A 8 6.68 7.62 -7.53
CA LYS A 8 6.80 6.17 -7.78
C LYS A 8 7.95 5.56 -6.97
N ALA A 9 9.13 6.19 -6.97
CA ALA A 9 10.28 5.69 -6.22
C ALA A 9 10.00 5.64 -4.72
N THR A 10 9.38 6.69 -4.17
CA THR A 10 9.00 6.77 -2.76
C THR A 10 7.96 5.70 -2.41
N THR A 11 6.91 5.58 -3.22
CA THR A 11 5.85 4.57 -3.02
C THR A 11 6.42 3.15 -3.03
N LEU A 12 7.30 2.83 -3.96
CA LEU A 12 7.93 1.51 -4.03
C LEU A 12 8.85 1.27 -2.81
N HIS A 13 9.63 2.27 -2.40
CA HIS A 13 10.47 2.18 -1.21
C HIS A 13 9.65 1.87 0.05
N ARG A 14 8.54 2.59 0.27
CA ARG A 14 7.62 2.35 1.39
C ARG A 14 7.04 0.93 1.41
N LEU A 15 6.72 0.39 0.24
CA LEU A 15 6.23 -0.99 0.11
C LEU A 15 7.31 -2.02 0.48
N HIS A 16 8.56 -1.77 0.11
CA HIS A 16 9.70 -2.59 0.54
C HIS A 16 9.89 -2.54 2.05
N GLU A 17 9.94 -1.33 2.65
CA GLU A 17 10.08 -1.15 4.09
C GLU A 17 9.00 -1.92 4.87
N ALA A 18 7.74 -1.81 4.44
CA ALA A 18 6.63 -2.48 5.09
C ALA A 18 6.77 -4.02 5.01
N ARG A 19 7.17 -4.58 3.86
CA ARG A 19 7.44 -6.02 3.77
C ARG A 19 8.65 -6.45 4.59
N ASP A 20 9.71 -5.65 4.62
CA ASP A 20 10.96 -6.00 5.30
C ASP A 20 10.79 -6.05 6.83
N VAL A 21 9.82 -5.33 7.39
CA VAL A 21 9.44 -5.43 8.82
C VAL A 21 8.37 -6.50 9.10
N GLY A 22 7.95 -7.27 8.08
CA GLY A 22 6.96 -8.33 8.22
C GLY A 22 5.51 -7.84 8.30
N ALA A 23 5.21 -6.61 7.88
CA ALA A 23 3.84 -6.12 7.86
C ALA A 23 2.97 -6.92 6.88
N GLU A 24 1.76 -7.28 7.31
CA GLU A 24 0.81 -8.05 6.52
C GLU A 24 0.15 -7.20 5.43
N CYS A 25 -0.21 -5.95 5.78
CA CYS A 25 -0.81 -4.95 4.90
C CYS A 25 -0.23 -3.55 5.13
N ILE A 26 -0.50 -2.64 4.19
CA ILE A 26 -0.36 -1.18 4.36
C ILE A 26 -1.76 -0.57 4.45
N VAL A 27 -1.97 0.30 5.44
CA VAL A 27 -3.25 0.99 5.64
C VAL A 27 -3.05 2.48 5.47
N THR A 28 -3.99 3.15 4.81
CA THR A 28 -3.95 4.60 4.57
C THR A 28 -5.35 5.19 4.64
N ALA A 29 -5.46 6.47 5.03
CA ALA A 29 -6.72 7.22 4.95
C ALA A 29 -6.79 8.15 3.72
N CYS A 30 -5.75 8.09 2.87
CA CYS A 30 -5.62 8.93 1.68
C CYS A 30 -5.89 8.09 0.43
N PRO A 31 -6.96 8.39 -0.35
CA PRO A 31 -7.30 7.66 -1.57
C PRO A 31 -6.19 7.71 -2.63
N TYR A 32 -5.43 8.82 -2.67
CA TYR A 32 -4.32 8.95 -3.59
C TYR A 32 -3.16 8.02 -3.22
N CYS A 33 -2.86 7.86 -1.93
CA CYS A 33 -1.84 6.94 -1.46
C CYS A 33 -2.26 5.49 -1.72
N GLU A 34 -3.53 5.16 -1.47
CA GLU A 34 -4.08 3.83 -1.75
C GLU A 34 -3.90 3.47 -3.23
N GLN A 35 -4.31 4.36 -4.13
CA GLN A 35 -4.12 4.18 -5.57
C GLN A 35 -2.64 4.08 -5.95
N ALA A 36 -1.78 4.93 -5.39
CA ALA A 36 -0.35 4.91 -5.66
C ALA A 36 0.29 3.57 -5.25
N PHE A 37 -0.02 3.06 -4.05
CA PHE A 37 0.49 1.77 -3.58
C PHE A 37 -0.05 0.61 -4.44
N SER A 38 -1.36 0.57 -4.67
CA SER A 38 -2.02 -0.48 -5.45
C SER A 38 -1.51 -0.56 -6.88
N THR A 39 -1.20 0.57 -7.51
CA THR A 39 -0.64 0.60 -8.88
C THR A 39 0.86 0.30 -8.89
N THR A 40 1.63 0.86 -7.96
CA THR A 40 3.10 0.76 -7.95
C THR A 40 3.59 -0.62 -7.50
N LYS A 41 2.87 -1.32 -6.60
CA LYS A 41 3.27 -2.64 -6.11
C LYS A 41 3.46 -3.66 -7.23
N GLY A 42 2.63 -3.59 -8.29
CA GLY A 42 2.73 -4.47 -9.46
C GLY A 42 3.99 -4.27 -10.30
N GLN A 43 4.67 -3.14 -10.12
CA GLN A 43 5.91 -2.78 -10.82
C GLN A 43 7.15 -3.17 -10.02
N SER A 44 6.99 -3.72 -8.81
CA SER A 44 8.09 -4.24 -8.01
C SER A 44 8.73 -5.45 -8.67
N GLY A 45 10.04 -5.60 -8.53
CA GLY A 45 10.75 -6.84 -8.87
C GLY A 45 10.53 -7.97 -7.86
N ARG A 46 9.95 -7.68 -6.69
CA ARG A 46 9.76 -8.64 -5.60
C ARG A 46 8.30 -9.11 -5.49
N ASP A 47 8.09 -10.42 -5.48
CA ASP A 47 6.74 -11.01 -5.48
C ASP A 47 5.99 -10.83 -4.15
N ASP A 48 6.69 -10.78 -3.02
CA ASP A 48 6.12 -10.47 -1.70
C ASP A 48 5.55 -9.04 -1.66
N VAL A 49 6.22 -8.09 -2.29
CA VAL A 49 5.76 -6.70 -2.44
C VAL A 49 4.58 -6.60 -3.39
N LYS A 50 4.59 -7.30 -4.53
CA LYS A 50 3.43 -7.32 -5.45
C LYS A 50 2.16 -7.80 -4.76
N LYS A 51 2.30 -8.74 -3.82
CA LYS A 51 1.23 -9.30 -2.98
C LYS A 51 0.92 -8.45 -1.75
N MET A 52 1.54 -7.28 -1.57
CA MET A 52 1.18 -6.37 -0.47
C MET A 52 -0.30 -6.00 -0.54
N GLU A 53 -1.00 -6.26 0.55
CA GLU A 53 -2.36 -5.80 0.74
C GLU A 53 -2.35 -4.32 1.09
N VAL A 54 -3.26 -3.57 0.47
CA VAL A 54 -3.39 -2.12 0.63
C VAL A 54 -4.83 -1.87 0.98
N LEU A 55 -5.09 -1.27 2.14
CA LEU A 55 -6.43 -1.05 2.68
C LEU A 55 -6.66 0.43 2.95
N ASP A 56 -7.90 0.88 2.79
CA ASP A 56 -8.35 2.09 3.46
C ASP A 56 -8.52 1.82 4.97
N ILE A 57 -8.30 2.83 5.79
CA ILE A 57 -8.49 2.72 7.25
C ILE A 57 -9.93 2.35 7.63
N VAL A 58 -10.91 2.73 6.81
CA VAL A 58 -12.33 2.42 7.02
C VAL A 58 -12.59 0.93 6.78
N ASP A 59 -11.95 0.32 5.78
CA ASP A 59 -12.08 -1.12 5.49
C ASP A 59 -11.57 -1.93 6.69
N LEU A 60 -10.39 -1.56 7.21
CA LEU A 60 -9.83 -2.20 8.41
C LEU A 60 -10.75 -2.02 9.63
N ALA A 61 -11.35 -0.84 9.80
CA ALA A 61 -12.27 -0.59 10.90
C ALA A 61 -13.55 -1.43 10.80
N TYR A 62 -14.08 -1.64 9.58
CA TYR A 62 -15.22 -2.51 9.35
C TYR A 62 -14.88 -3.98 9.61
N GLU A 63 -13.75 -4.46 9.09
CA GLU A 63 -13.30 -5.84 9.34
C GLU A 63 -13.14 -6.09 10.86
N SER A 64 -12.51 -5.14 11.56
CA SER A 64 -12.34 -5.20 13.02
C SER A 64 -13.65 -5.18 13.80
N ALA A 65 -14.70 -4.57 13.24
CA ALA A 65 -16.04 -4.55 13.81
C ALA A 65 -16.87 -5.82 13.47
N GLY A 66 -16.30 -6.77 12.73
CA GLY A 66 -17.02 -7.96 12.26
C GLY A 66 -18.01 -7.66 11.13
N LEU A 67 -17.82 -6.54 10.43
CA LEU A 67 -18.58 -6.13 9.26
C LEU A 67 -17.76 -6.48 8.02
N ASN A 68 -18.36 -7.22 7.09
CA ASN A 68 -17.71 -7.47 5.80
C ASN A 68 -17.83 -6.20 4.94
N ALA A 69 -16.71 -5.55 4.65
CA ALA A 69 -16.59 -4.53 3.61
C ALA A 69 -16.54 -5.18 2.21
#